data_AF-A0A4R0RZ05-F1
#
_entry.id   AF-A0A4R0RZ05-F1
#
_cell.length_a   1.000
_cell.length_b   1.000
_cell.length_c   1.000
_cell.angle_alpha   90.00
_cell.angle_beta   90.00
_cell.angle_gamma   90.00
#
_symmetry.space_group_name_H-M   'P 1'
#
loop_
_entity.id
_entity.type
_entity.pdbx_description
1 polymer ?
#
loop_
_entity_poly.entity_id
_entity_poly.type
_entity_poly.pdbx_seq_one_letter_code
_entity_poly.pdbx_strand_id
1 'polypeptide(L)'
;MPQAAANFNLEDCVVSFTDKSYENPAVSRLRLVVELKTDQQARLKEAGERQERRAAGTDEDDEDDDMFDDEDDEVQGIATIEAFRIFRRKCRGSFLATMDDESDELQKFGVKLFDKNGILKPEFIENDYHKGSGCFGDELNQGTIVYVEKVEVKPQYRHKGLGGWALKQLFNSKYVMKGDFVIAWPSPDDPRFLNTAERAELQEKVEAFFYKNGFRRIGRTVFLGYSKDPDHPSRKLVAKDDVKTTYYERYSDIEDPQDNIRSLDEFMMMQEDRGSDLGGPFPLHREIAANTPIALRGGGATLPPGRMPIAEFIALVHANDPDIVHSQNPDGLTPLHVAAVAVNQLAIETLLKPEIAGTQSDLNRRDNTNGTTPLEALEFTLRSGVEFGEAMLGQVQKPYPDLPLQCAYTLRKAMGEDVGTITEYIKQKRWGCTKQGVIMSTSSINGSIGLDFVPPHLWPKIDRTFAEGFRAVLADIIVACRTEDVVPILDRIRALAATDPEAAPYLRKSGRVEYALDFVLTWAREQSVLIDGMFDENMQEDTGDRISQKWHALPICANDLNFELVRAQIGLGRNQIGPYSA
;
A
#
# COMPACT_ATOMS: atom_id res chain seq x y z
N MET A 1 13.77 19.01 -46.10
CA MET A 1 12.46 18.86 -46.76
C MET A 1 11.60 17.98 -45.86
N PRO A 2 10.38 18.37 -45.48
CA PRO A 2 9.50 17.46 -44.74
C PRO A 2 9.22 16.25 -45.64
N GLN A 3 9.75 15.08 -45.28
CA GLN A 3 9.32 13.83 -45.90
C GLN A 3 7.80 13.76 -45.72
N ALA A 4 7.06 13.50 -46.81
CA ALA A 4 5.62 13.30 -46.74
C ALA A 4 5.35 12.24 -45.66
N ALA A 5 4.72 12.66 -44.56
CA ALA A 5 4.45 11.77 -43.44
C ALA A 5 3.60 10.61 -43.97
N ALA A 6 4.17 9.42 -44.04
CA ALA A 6 3.44 8.22 -44.42
C ALA A 6 2.19 8.14 -43.52
N ASN A 7 1.03 7.86 -44.13
CA ASN A 7 -0.22 7.70 -43.41
C ASN A 7 -0.07 6.53 -42.42
N PHE A 8 0.10 6.85 -41.15
CA PHE A 8 0.22 5.88 -40.08
C PHE A 8 -1.15 5.29 -39.73
N ASN A 9 -1.29 3.97 -39.78
CA ASN A 9 -2.48 3.24 -39.39
C ASN A 9 -2.18 2.30 -38.20
N LEU A 10 -3.05 2.28 -37.20
CA LEU A 10 -2.92 1.39 -36.03
C LEU A 10 -3.04 -0.09 -36.40
N GLU A 11 -3.70 -0.41 -37.53
CA GLU A 11 -3.81 -1.79 -38.03
C GLU A 11 -2.45 -2.36 -38.49
N ASP A 12 -1.47 -1.51 -38.75
CA ASP A 12 -0.10 -1.91 -39.11
C ASP A 12 0.78 -2.14 -37.88
N CYS A 13 0.23 -1.97 -36.68
CA CYS A 13 0.94 -2.20 -35.43
C CYS A 13 0.74 -3.65 -34.96
N VAL A 14 1.77 -4.19 -34.31
CA VAL A 14 1.77 -5.47 -33.59
C VAL A 14 2.20 -5.22 -32.15
N VAL A 15 1.73 -6.06 -31.25
CA VAL A 15 2.06 -5.96 -29.82
C VAL A 15 2.72 -7.25 -29.37
N SER A 16 3.82 -7.12 -28.64
CA SER A 16 4.44 -8.18 -27.88
C SER A 16 4.37 -7.87 -26.39
N PHE A 17 4.31 -8.93 -25.59
CA PHE A 17 4.34 -8.84 -24.14
C PHE A 17 5.52 -9.66 -23.63
N THR A 18 6.27 -9.09 -22.71
CA THR A 18 7.30 -9.76 -21.93
C THR A 18 6.90 -9.68 -20.47
N ASP A 19 6.83 -10.80 -19.77
CA ASP A 19 6.56 -10.88 -18.33
C ASP A 19 7.79 -11.50 -17.68
N LYS A 20 8.61 -10.66 -17.03
CA LYS A 20 9.81 -11.10 -16.32
C LYS A 20 9.46 -11.22 -14.84
N SER A 21 9.53 -12.42 -14.29
CA SER A 21 9.49 -12.63 -12.83
C SER A 21 10.80 -12.15 -12.22
N TYR A 22 10.72 -11.41 -11.12
CA TYR A 22 11.87 -11.09 -10.28
C TYR A 22 12.17 -12.24 -9.31
N GLU A 23 13.21 -12.07 -8.49
CA GLU A 23 13.47 -12.89 -7.31
C GLU A 23 12.23 -12.93 -6.38
N ASN A 24 11.48 -11.83 -6.31
CA ASN A 24 10.24 -11.80 -5.54
C ASN A 24 9.03 -12.30 -6.37
N PRO A 25 8.43 -13.45 -6.03
CA PRO A 25 7.29 -14.01 -6.76
C PRO A 25 5.98 -13.21 -6.61
N ALA A 26 5.94 -12.25 -5.68
CA ALA A 26 4.79 -11.39 -5.46
C ALA A 26 4.73 -10.25 -6.49
N VAL A 27 5.82 -9.97 -7.21
CA VAL A 27 5.91 -8.90 -8.20
C VAL A 27 6.53 -9.41 -9.49
N SER A 28 5.93 -9.11 -10.64
CA SER A 28 6.55 -9.35 -11.94
C SER A 28 6.51 -8.10 -12.82
N ARG A 29 7.54 -7.90 -13.64
CA ARG A 29 7.59 -6.77 -14.59
C ARG A 29 6.95 -7.18 -15.91
N LEU A 30 5.88 -6.49 -16.24
CA LEU A 30 5.17 -6.61 -17.50
C LEU A 30 5.59 -5.49 -18.43
N ARG A 31 6.14 -5.85 -19.58
CA ARG A 31 6.47 -4.92 -20.65
C ARG A 31 5.62 -5.20 -21.88
N LEU A 32 4.99 -4.17 -22.41
CA LEU A 32 4.26 -4.19 -23.67
C LEU A 32 5.03 -3.35 -24.67
N VAL A 33 5.42 -3.94 -25.79
CA VAL A 33 6.11 -3.24 -26.88
C VAL A 33 5.21 -3.22 -28.11
N VAL A 34 5.03 -2.03 -28.70
CA VAL A 34 4.32 -1.86 -29.96
C VAL A 34 5.32 -1.62 -31.08
N GLU A 35 5.23 -2.40 -32.14
CA GLU A 35 6.08 -2.28 -33.33
C GLU A 35 5.24 -2.15 -34.60
N LEU A 36 5.84 -1.65 -35.68
CA LEU A 36 5.25 -1.78 -37.00
C LEU A 36 5.48 -3.19 -37.54
N LYS A 37 4.51 -3.75 -38.25
CA LYS A 37 4.62 -5.07 -38.89
C LYS A 37 5.85 -5.18 -39.80
N THR A 38 6.18 -4.10 -40.51
CA THR A 38 7.36 -4.05 -41.40
C THR A 38 8.66 -4.20 -40.63
N ASP A 39 8.75 -3.56 -39.47
CA ASP A 39 9.96 -3.54 -38.65
C ASP A 39 10.13 -4.90 -37.95
N GLN A 40 9.02 -5.47 -37.47
CA GLN A 40 9.01 -6.83 -36.92
C GLN A 40 9.44 -7.86 -37.97
N GLN A 41 8.92 -7.76 -39.20
CA GLN A 41 9.30 -8.65 -40.30
C GLN A 41 10.79 -8.52 -40.66
N ALA A 42 11.32 -7.29 -40.69
CA ALA A 42 12.73 -7.05 -40.94
C ALA A 42 13.61 -7.66 -39.84
N ARG A 43 13.27 -7.46 -38.56
CA ARG A 43 13.98 -8.06 -37.42
C ARG A 43 13.97 -9.58 -37.44
N LEU A 44 12.81 -10.20 -37.70
CA LEU A 44 12.69 -11.66 -37.81
C LEU A 44 13.56 -12.21 -38.95
N LYS A 45 13.65 -11.48 -40.06
CA LYS A 45 14.52 -11.84 -41.18
C LYS A 45 16.00 -11.75 -40.80
N GLU A 46 16.43 -10.65 -40.19
CA GLU A 46 17.82 -10.46 -39.73
C GLU A 46 18.22 -11.50 -38.68
N ALA A 47 17.33 -11.84 -37.75
CA ALA A 47 17.56 -12.87 -36.73
C ALA A 47 17.72 -14.27 -37.36
N GLY A 48 16.90 -14.60 -38.35
CA GLY A 48 17.04 -15.85 -39.13
C GLY A 48 18.38 -15.91 -39.87
N GLU A 49 18.78 -14.82 -40.53
CA GLU A 49 20.07 -14.73 -41.22
C GLU A 49 21.27 -14.87 -40.26
N ARG A 50 21.19 -14.28 -39.05
CA ARG A 50 22.23 -14.47 -38.00
C ARG A 50 22.30 -15.93 -37.52
N GLN A 51 21.15 -16.56 -37.29
CA GLN A 51 21.11 -17.96 -36.87
C GLN A 51 21.66 -18.90 -37.95
N GLU A 52 21.38 -18.63 -39.23
CA GLU A 52 21.95 -19.36 -40.36
C GLU A 52 23.47 -19.20 -40.47
N ARG A 53 24.02 -17.99 -40.25
CA ARG A 53 25.48 -17.76 -40.20
C ARG A 53 26.16 -18.53 -39.07
N ARG A 54 25.57 -18.49 -37.87
CA ARG A 54 26.04 -19.29 -36.72
C ARG A 54 26.01 -20.79 -37.01
N ALA A 55 24.94 -21.28 -37.65
CA ALA A 55 24.82 -22.69 -38.00
C ALA A 55 25.78 -23.12 -39.13
N ALA A 56 26.15 -22.20 -40.02
CA ALA A 56 27.10 -22.45 -41.11
C ALA A 56 28.56 -22.52 -40.64
N GLY A 57 28.85 -22.21 -39.38
CA GLY A 57 30.20 -22.25 -38.82
C GLY A 57 31.16 -21.26 -39.48
N THR A 58 30.64 -20.17 -40.04
CA THR A 58 31.45 -19.15 -40.74
C THR A 58 31.95 -18.03 -39.84
N ASP A 59 31.59 -18.03 -38.56
CA ASP A 59 32.07 -17.08 -37.56
C ASP A 59 33.30 -17.69 -36.87
N GLU A 60 34.46 -17.67 -37.55
CA GLU A 60 35.71 -18.28 -37.04
C GLU A 60 36.63 -17.31 -36.26
N ASP A 61 36.34 -16.00 -36.10
CA ASP A 61 37.37 -15.06 -35.55
C ASP A 61 36.84 -13.85 -34.72
N ASP A 62 35.78 -13.98 -33.91
CA ASP A 62 35.34 -12.90 -32.98
C ASP A 62 35.34 -13.36 -31.50
N GLU A 63 36.44 -13.98 -31.04
CA GLU A 63 36.58 -14.48 -29.65
C GLU A 63 36.94 -13.41 -28.60
N ASP A 64 37.15 -12.12 -28.96
CA ASP A 64 37.93 -11.21 -28.08
C ASP A 64 37.30 -9.89 -27.58
N ASP A 65 36.05 -9.48 -27.84
CA ASP A 65 35.60 -8.13 -27.39
C ASP A 65 34.19 -7.92 -26.78
N ASP A 66 33.35 -8.94 -26.55
CA ASP A 66 31.94 -8.71 -26.14
C ASP A 66 31.61 -9.03 -24.66
N MET A 67 32.58 -8.93 -23.74
CA MET A 67 32.30 -9.22 -22.31
C MET A 67 31.66 -8.06 -21.52
N PHE A 68 31.30 -6.93 -22.14
CA PHE A 68 30.87 -5.76 -21.36
C PHE A 68 29.64 -4.95 -21.83
N ASP A 69 29.01 -5.23 -22.98
CA ASP A 69 27.82 -4.47 -23.42
C ASP A 69 26.65 -5.35 -23.89
N ASP A 70 26.41 -6.49 -23.22
CA ASP A 70 25.11 -7.19 -23.25
C ASP A 70 24.02 -6.39 -22.47
N GLU A 71 24.26 -5.10 -22.19
CA GLU A 71 23.23 -4.15 -21.78
C GLU A 71 22.26 -3.95 -22.94
N ASP A 72 21.35 -4.90 -23.06
CA ASP A 72 19.98 -4.65 -23.44
C ASP A 72 19.87 -3.84 -24.75
N ASP A 73 20.06 -4.53 -25.88
CA ASP A 73 19.42 -4.18 -27.16
C ASP A 73 17.88 -4.26 -27.00
N GLU A 74 17.36 -3.41 -26.10
CA GLU A 74 15.96 -3.33 -25.75
C GLU A 74 15.24 -2.94 -27.02
N VAL A 75 14.49 -3.92 -27.55
CA VAL A 75 13.62 -3.82 -28.70
C VAL A 75 12.85 -2.48 -28.64
N GLN A 76 13.38 -1.46 -29.32
CA GLN A 76 12.88 -0.11 -29.15
C GLN A 76 11.64 0.09 -30.02
N GLY A 77 10.48 -0.29 -29.49
CA GLY A 77 9.19 -0.13 -30.15
C GLY A 77 8.85 1.33 -30.48
N ILE A 78 7.78 1.53 -31.25
CA ILE A 78 7.20 2.85 -31.52
C ILE A 78 6.38 3.39 -30.35
N ALA A 79 5.93 2.49 -29.47
CA ALA A 79 5.41 2.80 -28.15
C ALA A 79 5.73 1.65 -27.19
N THR A 80 5.90 1.95 -25.90
CA THR A 80 6.13 0.98 -24.83
C THR A 80 5.25 1.30 -23.64
N ILE A 81 4.82 0.25 -22.93
CA ILE A 81 4.21 0.37 -21.60
C ILE A 81 4.98 -0.56 -20.67
N GLU A 82 5.43 -0.01 -19.55
CA GLU A 82 6.05 -0.75 -18.45
C GLU A 82 5.13 -0.73 -17.24
N ALA A 83 4.93 -1.90 -16.66
CA ALA A 83 4.03 -2.09 -15.54
C ALA A 83 4.53 -3.18 -14.60
N PHE A 84 4.11 -3.11 -13.34
CA PHE A 84 4.30 -4.15 -12.34
C PHE A 84 3.00 -4.91 -12.13
N ARG A 85 3.08 -6.24 -12.08
CA ARG A 85 1.98 -7.11 -11.65
C ARG A 85 2.22 -7.49 -10.20
N ILE A 86 1.37 -6.99 -9.31
CA ILE A 86 1.50 -7.14 -7.87
C ILE A 86 0.46 -8.14 -7.38
N PHE A 87 0.91 -9.35 -7.04
CA PHE A 87 0.13 -10.44 -6.50
C PHE A 87 -0.03 -10.29 -5.00
N ARG A 88 -0.88 -9.37 -4.57
CA ARG A 88 -1.00 -8.95 -3.17
C ARG A 88 -1.18 -10.05 -2.14
N ARG A 89 -1.85 -11.14 -2.50
CA ARG A 89 -2.01 -12.30 -1.62
C ARG A 89 -0.66 -12.90 -1.21
N LYS A 90 0.33 -12.86 -2.11
CA LYS A 90 1.68 -13.38 -1.89
C LYS A 90 2.56 -12.48 -1.04
N CYS A 91 2.27 -11.18 -0.95
CA CYS A 91 3.02 -10.23 -0.12
C CYS A 91 2.21 -9.71 1.09
N ARG A 92 1.18 -10.44 1.55
CA ARG A 92 0.45 -10.06 2.78
C ARG A 92 1.40 -10.07 3.99
N GLY A 93 1.48 -8.94 4.69
CA GLY A 93 2.32 -8.75 5.87
C GLY A 93 3.70 -8.17 5.56
N SER A 94 4.17 -8.29 4.32
CA SER A 94 5.41 -7.69 3.80
C SER A 94 5.14 -6.71 2.65
N PHE A 95 3.89 -6.32 2.42
CA PHE A 95 3.46 -5.63 1.19
C PHE A 95 4.28 -4.36 0.96
N LEU A 96 4.43 -3.52 1.98
CA LEU A 96 5.15 -2.26 1.87
C LEU A 96 6.65 -2.46 1.66
N ALA A 97 7.27 -3.45 2.30
CA ALA A 97 8.68 -3.78 2.09
C ALA A 97 8.90 -4.28 0.64
N THR A 98 8.02 -5.16 0.15
CA THR A 98 8.07 -5.61 -1.24
C THR A 98 7.88 -4.47 -2.24
N MET A 99 7.10 -3.43 -1.94
CA MET A 99 6.99 -2.27 -2.82
C MET A 99 8.25 -1.39 -2.76
N ASP A 100 8.89 -1.29 -1.59
CA ASP A 100 10.13 -0.55 -1.35
C ASP A 100 11.31 -1.14 -2.13
N ASP A 101 11.45 -2.47 -2.10
CA ASP A 101 12.53 -3.21 -2.77
C ASP A 101 12.49 -3.02 -4.30
N GLU A 102 11.32 -2.76 -4.88
CA GLU A 102 11.11 -2.71 -6.33
C GLU A 102 11.34 -1.30 -6.92
N SER A 103 10.81 -0.25 -6.28
CA SER A 103 11.09 1.15 -6.64
C SER A 103 10.54 2.15 -5.61
N ASP A 104 11.18 3.32 -5.51
CA ASP A 104 10.67 4.47 -4.75
C ASP A 104 9.23 4.85 -5.14
N GLU A 105 8.87 4.68 -6.41
CA GLU A 105 7.52 4.97 -6.90
C GLU A 105 6.49 3.97 -6.35
N LEU A 106 6.80 2.68 -6.38
CA LEU A 106 5.94 1.66 -5.80
C LEU A 106 5.83 1.81 -4.28
N GLN A 107 6.91 2.18 -3.60
CA GLN A 107 6.87 2.51 -2.17
C GLN A 107 5.86 3.63 -1.88
N LYS A 108 5.90 4.74 -2.65
CA LYS A 108 4.93 5.86 -2.58
C LYS A 108 3.50 5.37 -2.76
N PHE A 109 3.29 4.57 -3.79
CA PHE A 109 2.01 3.96 -4.12
C PHE A 109 1.49 3.09 -2.97
N GLY A 110 2.33 2.18 -2.47
CA GLY A 110 2.00 1.26 -1.40
C GLY A 110 1.62 2.00 -0.12
N VAL A 111 2.51 2.89 0.37
CA VAL A 111 2.30 3.66 1.60
C VAL A 111 1.09 4.59 1.50
N LYS A 112 0.83 5.18 0.32
CA LYS A 112 -0.29 6.11 0.17
C LYS A 112 -1.64 5.40 0.23
N LEU A 113 -1.80 4.28 -0.47
CA LEU A 113 -3.11 3.64 -0.67
C LEU A 113 -3.37 2.47 0.26
N PHE A 114 -2.35 1.71 0.66
CA PHE A 114 -2.51 0.42 1.32
C PHE A 114 -1.84 0.38 2.69
N ASP A 115 -2.32 -0.50 3.55
CA ASP A 115 -1.63 -0.89 4.78
C ASP A 115 -0.49 -1.89 4.47
N LYS A 116 0.21 -2.33 5.52
CA LYS A 116 1.28 -3.35 5.43
C LYS A 116 0.83 -4.72 4.88
N ASN A 117 -0.47 -4.96 4.77
CA ASN A 117 -1.04 -6.19 4.25
C ASN A 117 -1.54 -6.05 2.80
N GLY A 118 -1.33 -4.89 2.17
CA GLY A 118 -1.86 -4.63 0.83
C GLY A 118 -3.38 -4.42 0.81
N ILE A 119 -3.97 -4.05 1.94
CA ILE A 119 -5.38 -3.71 2.10
C ILE A 119 -5.55 -2.20 2.00
N LEU A 120 -6.48 -1.75 1.16
CA LEU A 120 -6.80 -0.35 0.94
C LEU A 120 -7.14 0.31 2.28
N LYS A 121 -6.50 1.44 2.55
CA LYS A 121 -6.66 2.14 3.81
C LYS A 121 -8.13 2.57 4.04
N PRO A 122 -8.66 2.44 5.28
CA PRO A 122 -10.06 2.74 5.57
C PRO A 122 -10.53 4.15 5.20
N GLU A 123 -9.64 5.15 5.22
CA GLU A 123 -9.96 6.51 4.80
C GLU A 123 -10.44 6.61 3.34
N PHE A 124 -10.04 5.69 2.46
CA PHE A 124 -10.51 5.67 1.08
C PHE A 124 -11.84 4.93 0.91
N ILE A 125 -12.36 4.32 1.97
CA ILE A 125 -13.60 3.54 1.99
C ILE A 125 -14.68 4.28 2.80
N GLU A 126 -14.33 4.66 4.03
CA GLU A 126 -15.28 5.12 5.05
C GLU A 126 -15.37 6.65 5.15
N ASN A 127 -14.27 7.37 4.92
CA ASN A 127 -14.23 8.81 5.13
C ASN A 127 -14.87 9.57 3.97
N ASP A 128 -15.88 10.38 4.25
CA ASP A 128 -16.67 11.11 3.25
C ASP A 128 -15.84 12.08 2.39
N TYR A 129 -14.75 12.63 2.93
CA TYR A 129 -13.87 13.51 2.18
C TYR A 129 -12.83 12.71 1.38
N HIS A 130 -12.08 11.82 2.04
CA HIS A 130 -10.93 11.13 1.46
C HIS A 130 -11.28 10.05 0.44
N LYS A 131 -12.46 9.42 0.55
CA LYS A 131 -12.94 8.45 -0.46
C LYS A 131 -13.21 9.08 -1.83
N GLY A 132 -13.21 10.41 -1.93
CA GLY A 132 -13.35 11.10 -3.20
C GLY A 132 -14.70 10.84 -3.85
N SER A 133 -14.68 10.30 -5.08
CA SER A 133 -15.92 9.87 -5.76
C SER A 133 -16.51 8.59 -5.17
N GLY A 134 -15.77 7.85 -4.35
CA GLY A 134 -16.17 6.56 -3.77
C GLY A 134 -16.40 5.46 -4.83
N CYS A 135 -15.93 5.67 -6.06
CA CYS A 135 -16.09 4.70 -7.14
C CYS A 135 -15.12 3.52 -7.04
N PHE A 136 -14.10 3.66 -6.18
CA PHE A 136 -13.23 2.59 -5.74
C PHE A 136 -13.37 2.42 -4.22
N GLY A 137 -13.45 1.19 -3.76
CA GLY A 137 -13.62 0.83 -2.36
C GLY A 137 -12.90 -0.47 -2.00
N ASP A 138 -13.54 -1.29 -1.19
CA ASP A 138 -12.97 -2.51 -0.64
C ASP A 138 -12.74 -3.62 -1.68
N GLU A 139 -13.34 -3.51 -2.86
CA GLU A 139 -13.04 -4.38 -4.00
C GLU A 139 -11.58 -4.26 -4.44
N LEU A 140 -10.96 -3.09 -4.22
CA LEU A 140 -9.53 -2.92 -4.41
C LEU A 140 -8.73 -3.81 -3.48
N ASN A 141 -9.28 -4.56 -2.51
CA ASN A 141 -8.56 -5.54 -1.68
C ASN A 141 -8.41 -6.93 -2.32
N GLN A 142 -9.00 -7.13 -3.50
CA GLN A 142 -9.02 -8.41 -4.20
C GLN A 142 -8.32 -8.32 -5.57
N GLY A 143 -7.90 -9.49 -6.07
CA GLY A 143 -7.23 -9.60 -7.37
C GLY A 143 -5.82 -9.02 -7.39
N THR A 144 -5.24 -9.06 -8.59
CA THR A 144 -3.91 -8.54 -8.90
C THR A 144 -3.99 -7.05 -9.16
N ILE A 145 -2.98 -6.29 -8.73
CA ILE A 145 -2.81 -4.90 -9.16
C ILE A 145 -1.83 -4.87 -10.33
N VAL A 146 -2.19 -4.23 -11.42
CA VAL A 146 -1.28 -3.90 -12.52
C VAL A 146 -0.94 -2.43 -12.42
N TYR A 147 0.21 -2.10 -11.86
CA TYR A 147 0.68 -0.72 -11.71
C TYR A 147 1.44 -0.29 -12.96
N VAL A 148 0.89 0.65 -13.73
CA VAL A 148 1.52 1.23 -14.92
C VAL A 148 2.52 2.29 -14.47
N GLU A 149 3.80 1.94 -14.55
CA GLU A 149 4.93 2.81 -14.21
C GLU A 149 5.20 3.81 -15.35
N LYS A 150 5.32 3.32 -16.59
CA LYS A 150 5.73 4.16 -17.72
C LYS A 150 4.89 3.90 -18.96
N VAL A 151 4.52 4.98 -19.64
CA VAL A 151 3.90 4.95 -20.97
C VAL A 151 4.69 5.85 -21.90
N GLU A 152 5.38 5.27 -22.86
CA GLU A 152 6.22 6.01 -23.79
C GLU A 152 5.70 5.88 -25.22
N VAL A 153 5.67 6.99 -25.96
CA VAL A 153 5.35 7.02 -27.38
C VAL A 153 6.40 7.87 -28.08
N LYS A 154 7.06 7.30 -29.10
CA LYS A 154 8.07 8.00 -29.89
C LYS A 154 7.47 9.27 -30.50
N PRO A 155 8.16 10.44 -30.45
CA PRO A 155 7.59 11.75 -30.81
C PRO A 155 6.81 11.80 -32.13
N GLN A 156 7.33 11.14 -33.18
CA GLN A 156 6.72 11.08 -34.52
C GLN A 156 5.40 10.28 -34.61
N TYR A 157 5.04 9.54 -33.56
CA TYR A 157 3.79 8.78 -33.45
C TYR A 157 2.84 9.34 -32.38
N ARG A 158 3.22 10.43 -31.69
CA ARG A 158 2.33 11.12 -30.73
C ARG A 158 1.14 11.75 -31.45
N HIS A 159 0.05 11.96 -30.71
CA HIS A 159 -1.24 12.49 -31.21
C HIS A 159 -1.96 11.64 -32.28
N LYS A 160 -1.48 10.42 -32.57
CA LYS A 160 -2.12 9.48 -33.50
C LYS A 160 -3.01 8.43 -32.81
N GLY A 161 -3.29 8.61 -31.52
CA GLY A 161 -4.07 7.67 -30.70
C GLY A 161 -3.31 6.41 -30.24
N LEU A 162 -2.03 6.28 -30.61
CA LEU A 162 -1.21 5.09 -30.34
C LEU A 162 -1.14 4.72 -28.85
N GLY A 163 -0.86 5.68 -27.95
CA GLY A 163 -0.78 5.38 -26.50
C GLY A 163 -2.09 4.87 -25.90
N GLY A 164 -3.23 5.45 -26.31
CA GLY A 164 -4.55 4.99 -25.84
C GLY A 164 -4.93 3.64 -26.44
N TRP A 165 -4.49 3.36 -27.67
CA TRP A 165 -4.63 2.04 -28.28
C TRP A 165 -3.77 0.99 -27.54
N ALA A 166 -2.51 1.30 -27.21
CA ALA A 166 -1.61 0.42 -26.47
C ALA A 166 -2.16 0.06 -25.08
N LEU A 167 -2.70 1.04 -24.35
CA LEU A 167 -3.39 0.79 -23.07
C LEU A 167 -4.57 -0.18 -23.22
N LYS A 168 -5.38 -0.04 -24.29
CA LYS A 168 -6.46 -1.00 -24.56
C LYS A 168 -5.95 -2.41 -24.85
N GLN A 169 -4.79 -2.54 -25.50
CA GLN A 169 -4.16 -3.85 -25.70
C GLN A 169 -3.75 -4.46 -24.36
N LEU A 170 -3.17 -3.67 -23.44
CA LEU A 170 -2.89 -4.11 -22.07
C LEU A 170 -4.17 -4.57 -21.35
N PHE A 171 -5.26 -3.80 -21.38
CA PHE A 171 -6.51 -4.15 -20.70
C PHE A 171 -7.15 -5.43 -21.25
N ASN A 172 -7.02 -5.67 -22.56
CA ASN A 172 -7.58 -6.84 -23.22
C ASN A 172 -6.65 -8.07 -23.14
N SER A 173 -5.43 -7.90 -22.66
CA SER A 173 -4.48 -9.00 -22.51
C SER A 173 -4.92 -10.02 -21.44
N LYS A 174 -4.26 -11.18 -21.43
CA LYS A 174 -4.42 -12.21 -20.40
C LYS A 174 -3.90 -11.78 -19.01
N TYR A 175 -3.14 -10.70 -18.94
CA TYR A 175 -2.51 -10.21 -17.70
C TYR A 175 -3.43 -9.34 -16.85
N VAL A 176 -4.58 -8.91 -17.42
CA VAL A 176 -5.60 -8.12 -16.71
C VAL A 176 -6.92 -8.88 -16.75
N MET A 177 -7.27 -9.53 -15.64
CA MET A 177 -8.53 -10.24 -15.47
C MET A 177 -9.66 -9.29 -15.04
N LYS A 178 -10.91 -9.77 -15.04
CA LYS A 178 -12.09 -8.95 -14.68
C LYS A 178 -12.02 -8.40 -13.25
N GLY A 179 -11.43 -9.16 -12.32
CA GLY A 179 -11.28 -8.76 -10.91
C GLY A 179 -9.95 -8.07 -10.58
N ASP A 180 -9.11 -7.82 -11.59
CA ASP A 180 -7.86 -7.08 -11.42
C ASP A 180 -8.09 -5.58 -11.64
N PHE A 181 -7.18 -4.77 -11.11
CA PHE A 181 -7.22 -3.32 -11.25
C PHE A 181 -5.93 -2.82 -11.87
N VAL A 182 -6.06 -1.92 -12.85
CA VAL A 182 -4.91 -1.22 -13.42
C VAL A 182 -4.80 0.13 -12.73
N ILE A 183 -3.65 0.43 -12.11
CA ILE A 183 -3.43 1.69 -11.40
C ILE A 183 -2.28 2.43 -12.08
N ALA A 184 -2.33 3.75 -12.12
CA ALA A 184 -1.25 4.59 -12.62
C ALA A 184 -1.11 5.83 -11.75
N TRP A 185 0.12 6.33 -11.63
CA TRP A 185 0.38 7.69 -11.19
C TRP A 185 0.65 8.55 -12.43
N PRO A 186 -0.33 9.35 -12.91
CA PRO A 186 -0.10 10.23 -14.04
C PRO A 186 0.88 11.32 -13.61
N SER A 187 2.15 11.18 -13.97
CA SER A 187 3.19 12.20 -13.83
C SER A 187 3.92 12.36 -15.15
N PRO A 188 4.26 13.58 -15.59
CA PRO A 188 5.14 13.76 -16.73
C PRO A 188 6.54 13.23 -16.43
N ASP A 189 7.17 12.69 -17.47
CA ASP A 189 8.57 12.29 -17.45
C ASP A 189 9.48 13.53 -17.37
N ASP A 190 10.49 13.47 -16.50
CA ASP A 190 11.49 14.50 -16.18
C ASP A 190 11.00 15.98 -16.13
N PRO A 191 10.36 16.40 -15.02
CA PRO A 191 9.83 17.74 -14.92
C PRO A 191 10.87 18.79 -14.44
N ARG A 192 12.16 18.44 -14.38
CA ARG A 192 13.22 19.29 -13.80
C ARG A 192 13.47 20.59 -14.58
N PHE A 193 13.13 20.61 -15.86
CA PHE A 193 13.34 21.76 -16.74
C PHE A 193 12.09 22.62 -16.99
N LEU A 194 10.96 22.26 -16.38
CA LEU A 194 9.68 22.96 -16.56
C LEU A 194 9.42 23.90 -15.39
N ASN A 195 8.92 25.11 -15.68
CA ASN A 195 8.41 25.98 -14.63
C ASN A 195 7.07 25.47 -14.08
N THR A 196 6.60 26.02 -12.96
CA THR A 196 5.36 25.59 -12.27
C THR A 196 4.13 25.60 -13.19
N ALA A 197 4.00 26.59 -14.07
CA ALA A 197 2.85 26.70 -14.99
C ALA A 197 2.91 25.66 -16.13
N GLU A 198 4.09 25.46 -16.73
CA GLU A 198 4.31 24.44 -17.77
C GLU A 198 4.09 23.03 -17.21
N ARG A 199 4.56 22.78 -15.98
CA ARG A 199 4.34 21.51 -15.29
C ARG A 199 2.85 21.28 -15.03
N ALA A 200 2.11 22.29 -14.58
CA ALA A 200 0.67 22.18 -14.36
C ALA A 200 -0.09 21.89 -15.67
N GLU A 201 0.26 22.57 -16.76
CA GLU A 201 -0.34 22.33 -18.07
C GLU A 201 -0.04 20.91 -18.59
N LEU A 202 1.21 20.45 -18.43
CA LEU A 202 1.61 19.11 -18.84
C LEU A 202 0.92 18.04 -17.99
N GLN A 203 0.83 18.27 -16.68
CA GLN A 203 0.10 17.41 -15.75
C GLN A 203 -1.37 17.25 -16.16
N GLU A 204 -2.06 18.35 -16.47
CA GLU A 204 -3.44 18.32 -16.95
C GLU A 204 -3.59 17.50 -18.24
N LYS A 205 -2.64 17.63 -19.18
CA LYS A 205 -2.63 16.83 -20.42
C LYS A 205 -2.45 15.33 -20.15
N VAL A 206 -1.56 14.96 -19.23
CA VAL A 206 -1.33 13.56 -18.85
C VAL A 206 -2.57 13.00 -18.15
N GLU A 207 -3.16 13.72 -17.19
CA GLU A 207 -4.40 13.30 -16.55
C GLU A 207 -5.55 13.13 -17.57
N ALA A 208 -5.72 14.10 -18.47
CA ALA A 208 -6.73 14.04 -19.53
C ALA A 208 -6.55 12.81 -20.44
N PHE A 209 -5.30 12.40 -20.71
CA PHE A 209 -4.99 11.17 -21.42
C PHE A 209 -5.51 9.93 -20.66
N PHE A 210 -5.23 9.79 -19.37
CA PHE A 210 -5.72 8.65 -18.58
C PHE A 210 -7.24 8.67 -18.41
N TYR A 211 -7.85 9.84 -18.17
CA TYR A 211 -9.31 9.99 -18.09
C TYR A 211 -10.02 9.57 -19.38
N LYS A 212 -9.45 9.93 -20.55
CA LYS A 212 -9.96 9.53 -21.87
C LYS A 212 -9.89 8.01 -22.09
N ASN A 213 -8.95 7.33 -21.43
CA ASN A 213 -8.83 5.87 -21.43
C ASN A 213 -9.65 5.20 -20.31
N GLY A 214 -10.44 5.99 -19.57
CA GLY A 214 -11.43 5.49 -18.62
C GLY A 214 -10.88 5.18 -17.23
N PHE A 215 -9.71 5.71 -16.90
CA PHE A 215 -9.23 5.76 -15.51
C PHE A 215 -10.01 6.79 -14.71
N ARG A 216 -10.18 6.56 -13.40
CA ARG A 216 -10.78 7.50 -12.44
C ARG A 216 -9.96 7.54 -11.17
N ARG A 217 -10.07 8.60 -10.39
CA ARG A 217 -9.24 8.81 -9.21
C ARG A 217 -9.60 7.85 -8.08
N ILE A 218 -8.58 7.29 -7.41
CA ILE A 218 -8.74 6.49 -6.20
C ILE A 218 -8.70 7.45 -5.01
N GLY A 219 -9.86 7.66 -4.38
CA GLY A 219 -9.98 8.66 -3.33
C GLY A 219 -9.65 10.09 -3.81
N ARG A 220 -9.12 10.92 -2.92
CA ARG A 220 -8.51 12.22 -3.25
C ARG A 220 -6.99 12.12 -3.38
N THR A 221 -6.50 11.05 -4.02
CA THR A 221 -5.06 10.82 -4.20
C THR A 221 -4.59 11.20 -5.60
N VAL A 222 -3.28 11.15 -5.83
CA VAL A 222 -2.71 11.31 -7.18
C VAL A 222 -2.95 10.11 -8.08
N PHE A 223 -3.25 8.95 -7.51
CA PHE A 223 -3.39 7.70 -8.24
C PHE A 223 -4.74 7.60 -8.95
N LEU A 224 -4.70 7.10 -10.18
CA LEU A 224 -5.88 6.77 -10.96
C LEU A 224 -6.00 5.26 -11.12
N GLY A 225 -7.21 4.72 -10.97
CA GLY A 225 -7.53 3.32 -11.17
C GLY A 225 -8.39 3.10 -12.41
N TYR A 226 -8.30 1.89 -12.98
CA TYR A 226 -9.14 1.38 -14.05
C TYR A 226 -9.61 -0.02 -13.67
N SER A 227 -10.91 -0.26 -13.85
CA SER A 227 -11.51 -1.60 -13.76
C SER A 227 -11.91 -2.08 -15.16
N LYS A 228 -11.61 -3.35 -15.45
CA LYS A 228 -12.03 -4.01 -16.69
C LYS A 228 -13.53 -4.35 -16.69
N ASP A 229 -14.17 -4.39 -15.52
CA ASP A 229 -15.59 -4.66 -15.41
C ASP A 229 -16.41 -3.46 -15.96
N PRO A 230 -17.17 -3.62 -17.06
CA PRO A 230 -17.96 -2.54 -17.63
C PRO A 230 -19.03 -2.00 -16.67
N ASP A 231 -19.47 -2.80 -15.70
CA ASP A 231 -20.51 -2.41 -14.74
C ASP A 231 -19.97 -1.65 -13.53
N HIS A 232 -18.64 -1.59 -13.37
CA HIS A 232 -17.97 -0.94 -12.24
C HIS A 232 -18.33 0.56 -12.16
N PRO A 233 -18.54 1.13 -10.96
CA PRO A 233 -18.94 2.53 -10.79
C PRO A 233 -18.03 3.53 -11.52
N SER A 234 -16.71 3.30 -11.52
CA SER A 234 -15.74 4.15 -12.22
C SER A 234 -15.97 4.24 -13.74
N ARG A 235 -16.61 3.25 -14.35
CA ARG A 235 -16.95 3.25 -15.79
C ARG A 235 -18.14 4.13 -16.12
N LYS A 236 -19.00 4.39 -15.13
CA LYS A 236 -20.21 5.22 -15.25
C LYS A 236 -19.94 6.68 -14.87
N LEU A 237 -18.88 6.94 -14.10
CA LEU A 237 -18.44 8.27 -13.74
C LEU A 237 -17.81 8.96 -14.96
N VAL A 238 -18.29 10.15 -15.34
CA VAL A 238 -17.65 10.96 -16.39
C VAL A 238 -16.48 11.76 -15.81
N ALA A 239 -15.42 11.99 -16.59
CA ALA A 239 -14.19 12.60 -16.10
C ALA A 239 -14.39 13.98 -15.43
N LYS A 240 -15.35 14.78 -15.92
CA LYS A 240 -15.68 16.09 -15.36
C LYS A 240 -16.32 16.04 -13.96
N ASP A 241 -16.92 14.90 -13.61
CA ASP A 241 -17.59 14.68 -12.32
C ASP A 241 -16.66 13.95 -11.33
N ASP A 242 -15.45 13.59 -11.77
CA ASP A 242 -14.44 12.99 -10.90
C ASP A 242 -13.81 14.05 -9.98
N VAL A 243 -13.32 13.59 -8.84
CA VAL A 243 -12.77 14.51 -7.83
C VAL A 243 -11.40 15.03 -8.27
N LYS A 244 -11.18 16.33 -8.04
CA LYS A 244 -9.85 16.93 -8.19
C LYS A 244 -8.93 16.43 -7.08
N THR A 245 -7.70 16.16 -7.46
CA THR A 245 -6.56 15.96 -6.57
C THR A 245 -6.24 17.25 -5.82
N THR A 246 -5.82 17.12 -4.56
CA THR A 246 -5.35 18.23 -3.72
C THR A 246 -3.82 18.36 -3.72
N TYR A 247 -3.11 17.48 -4.43
CA TYR A 247 -1.72 17.13 -4.11
C TYR A 247 -0.66 17.70 -5.07
N TYR A 248 -1.01 18.05 -6.31
CA TYR A 248 0.01 18.36 -7.33
C TYR A 248 0.69 19.71 -7.19
N GLU A 249 0.14 20.65 -6.43
CA GLU A 249 0.67 22.03 -6.37
C GLU A 249 2.05 22.14 -5.69
N ARG A 250 2.64 21.04 -5.19
CA ARG A 250 3.81 21.09 -4.29
C ARG A 250 4.99 20.19 -4.62
N TYR A 251 4.83 19.19 -5.49
CA TYR A 251 5.96 18.38 -5.96
C TYR A 251 6.93 19.17 -6.86
N SER A 252 6.62 20.43 -7.19
CA SER A 252 7.37 21.25 -8.14
C SER A 252 8.48 22.11 -7.57
N ASP A 253 8.45 22.44 -6.29
CA ASP A 253 9.24 23.56 -5.79
C ASP A 253 10.40 23.14 -4.86
N ILE A 254 10.62 21.84 -4.67
CA ILE A 254 11.73 21.33 -3.84
C ILE A 254 12.63 20.50 -4.76
N GLU A 255 13.86 20.99 -4.97
CA GLU A 255 14.87 20.50 -5.91
C GLU A 255 15.44 19.09 -5.60
N ASP A 256 14.87 18.35 -4.65
CA ASP A 256 15.30 16.98 -4.34
C ASP A 256 14.13 15.98 -4.30
N PRO A 257 14.01 15.07 -5.29
CA PRO A 257 13.03 13.99 -5.31
C PRO A 257 13.16 12.98 -4.15
N GLN A 258 14.31 12.95 -3.45
CA GLN A 258 14.52 12.13 -2.25
C GLN A 258 13.80 12.69 -1.01
N ASP A 259 13.30 13.94 -1.07
CA ASP A 259 12.70 14.63 0.08
C ASP A 259 11.17 14.43 0.21
N ASN A 260 10.51 13.74 -0.73
CA ASN A 260 9.06 13.84 -0.91
C ASN A 260 8.24 12.58 -0.56
N ILE A 261 8.82 11.61 0.14
CA ILE A 261 8.05 10.72 1.04
C ILE A 261 8.50 10.93 2.48
N ARG A 262 8.74 12.19 2.86
CA ARG A 262 8.96 12.46 4.27
C ARG A 262 7.68 12.17 5.01
N SER A 263 7.62 10.99 5.63
CA SER A 263 6.60 10.70 6.62
C SER A 263 6.61 11.84 7.62
N LEU A 264 5.45 12.12 8.20
CA LEU A 264 5.34 13.12 9.26
C LEU A 264 6.34 12.86 10.40
N ASP A 265 6.77 11.60 10.56
CA ASP A 265 7.84 11.16 11.45
C ASP A 265 9.25 11.54 10.96
N GLU A 266 9.55 11.45 9.66
CA GLU A 266 10.81 11.98 9.08
C GLU A 266 10.90 13.51 9.18
N PHE A 267 9.77 14.21 8.99
CA PHE A 267 9.67 15.65 9.25
C PHE A 267 10.00 15.98 10.72
N MET A 268 9.66 15.09 11.65
CA MET A 268 10.01 15.25 13.07
C MET A 268 11.48 14.94 13.38
N MET A 269 12.06 13.95 12.71
CA MET A 269 13.47 13.56 12.95
C MET A 269 14.47 14.58 12.35
N MET A 270 14.12 15.29 11.27
CA MET A 270 15.03 16.26 10.64
C MET A 270 14.93 17.70 11.15
N GLN A 271 13.98 18.04 12.03
CA GLN A 271 13.99 19.34 12.70
C GLN A 271 15.16 19.50 13.69
N GLU A 272 15.82 18.42 14.07
CA GLU A 272 16.95 18.45 15.01
C GLU A 272 18.26 18.94 14.35
N ASP A 273 18.42 18.79 13.02
CA ASP A 273 19.68 19.12 12.32
C ASP A 273 19.68 20.53 11.65
N ARG A 274 18.53 21.20 11.58
CA ARG A 274 18.46 22.62 11.17
C ARG A 274 18.73 23.52 12.37
N GLY A 275 20.02 23.67 12.66
CA GLY A 275 20.58 24.46 13.75
C GLY A 275 19.95 25.87 13.91
N SER A 276 19.54 26.15 15.15
CA SER A 276 19.56 27.42 15.90
C SER A 276 19.09 28.76 15.30
N ASP A 277 18.68 28.88 14.04
CA ASP A 277 18.17 30.15 13.55
C ASP A 277 16.70 30.32 13.93
N LEU A 278 16.46 30.98 15.07
CA LEU A 278 15.12 31.29 15.60
C LEU A 278 14.30 32.21 14.66
N GLY A 279 14.89 32.69 13.55
CA GLY A 279 14.26 33.59 12.56
C GLY A 279 13.45 32.93 11.44
N GLY A 280 13.20 31.61 11.48
CA GLY A 280 12.37 30.95 10.48
C GLY A 280 10.92 31.50 10.45
N PRO A 281 10.24 31.52 9.29
CA PRO A 281 8.95 32.22 9.09
C PRO A 281 7.75 31.69 9.89
N PHE A 282 7.91 30.62 10.69
CA PHE A 282 6.83 29.96 11.43
C PHE A 282 7.24 29.63 12.88
N PRO A 283 7.46 30.66 13.73
CA PRO A 283 7.97 30.47 15.08
C PRO A 283 7.02 29.64 15.96
N LEU A 284 5.70 29.78 15.76
CA LEU A 284 4.70 29.05 16.54
C LEU A 284 4.69 27.55 16.23
N HIS A 285 4.69 27.17 14.95
CA HIS A 285 4.75 25.76 14.53
C HIS A 285 6.00 25.07 15.08
N ARG A 286 7.16 25.74 14.99
CA ARG A 286 8.42 25.21 15.50
C ARG A 286 8.37 24.99 17.01
N GLU A 287 7.89 25.96 17.77
CA GLU A 287 7.85 25.85 19.22
C GLU A 287 6.88 24.76 19.69
N ILE A 288 5.73 24.61 19.03
CA ILE A 288 4.79 23.50 19.29
C ILE A 288 5.44 22.14 19.04
N ALA A 289 6.10 21.96 17.89
CA ALA A 289 6.77 20.71 17.55
C ALA A 289 7.92 20.39 18.52
N ALA A 290 8.69 21.40 18.91
CA ALA A 290 9.85 21.23 19.79
C ALA A 290 9.47 21.05 21.27
N ASN A 291 8.23 21.35 21.68
CA ASN A 291 7.73 21.13 23.05
C ASN A 291 6.96 19.78 23.19
N THR A 292 7.18 18.85 22.27
CA THR A 292 6.54 17.51 22.32
C THR A 292 7.05 16.70 23.52
N PRO A 293 6.16 16.05 24.29
CA PRO A 293 6.57 15.21 25.43
C PRO A 293 7.63 14.16 25.06
N ILE A 294 8.69 14.14 25.85
CA ILE A 294 9.91 13.30 25.69
C ILE A 294 9.57 11.80 25.57
N ALA A 295 8.48 11.36 26.21
CA ALA A 295 8.05 9.96 26.21
C ALA A 295 7.81 9.38 24.80
N LEU A 296 7.58 10.24 23.79
CA LEU A 296 7.42 9.81 22.39
C LEU A 296 8.72 9.88 21.58
N ARG A 297 9.76 10.60 22.05
CA ARG A 297 11.02 10.81 21.31
C ARG A 297 12.08 9.75 21.54
N GLY A 298 11.83 8.72 22.37
CA GLY A 298 12.75 7.60 22.59
C GLY A 298 14.10 7.92 23.26
N GLY A 299 14.50 9.19 23.33
CA GLY A 299 15.70 9.68 24.02
C GLY A 299 15.31 10.61 25.15
N GLY A 300 15.83 10.37 26.36
CA GLY A 300 15.53 11.12 27.59
C GLY A 300 16.02 12.58 27.64
N ALA A 301 15.96 13.32 26.53
CA ALA A 301 16.37 14.70 26.45
C ALA A 301 15.41 15.61 27.22
N THR A 302 15.82 16.10 28.39
CA THR A 302 15.11 17.15 29.12
C THR A 302 15.03 18.42 28.28
N LEU A 303 13.89 19.12 28.30
CA LEU A 303 13.76 20.44 27.69
C LEU A 303 14.94 21.34 28.11
N PRO A 304 15.52 22.13 27.19
CA PRO A 304 16.58 23.07 27.54
C PRO A 304 16.12 23.98 28.69
N PRO A 305 16.93 24.16 29.75
CA PRO A 305 16.58 25.02 30.86
C PRO A 305 16.31 26.45 30.36
N GLY A 306 15.19 27.03 30.77
CA GLY A 306 14.79 28.41 30.42
C GLY A 306 13.76 28.53 29.28
N ARG A 307 13.25 27.42 28.72
CA ARG A 307 12.13 27.48 27.77
C ARG A 307 10.81 27.81 28.47
N MET A 308 10.03 28.70 27.87
CA MET A 308 8.68 29.06 28.34
C MET A 308 7.71 27.88 28.16
N PRO A 309 6.76 27.64 29.08
CA PRO A 309 5.69 26.68 28.87
C PRO A 309 4.92 26.95 27.58
N ILE A 310 4.60 25.92 26.80
CA ILE A 310 4.02 26.09 25.45
C ILE A 310 2.71 26.90 25.46
N ALA A 311 1.88 26.74 26.50
CA ALA A 311 0.64 27.50 26.65
C ALA A 311 0.88 29.01 26.83
N GLU A 312 1.92 29.39 27.60
CA GLU A 312 2.31 30.78 27.80
C GLU A 312 2.90 31.37 26.51
N PHE A 313 3.69 30.58 25.78
CA PHE A 313 4.24 31.00 24.50
C PHE A 313 3.16 31.24 23.45
N ILE A 314 2.19 30.32 23.32
CA ILE A 314 1.02 30.50 22.43
C ILE A 314 0.28 31.79 22.79
N ALA A 315 -0.02 32.01 24.07
CA ALA A 315 -0.73 33.20 24.52
C ALA A 315 0.08 34.49 24.26
N LEU A 316 1.39 34.48 24.47
CA LEU A 316 2.28 35.60 24.21
C LEU A 316 2.31 35.97 22.72
N VAL A 317 2.46 34.98 21.85
CA VAL A 317 2.55 35.20 20.40
C VAL A 317 1.19 35.65 19.85
N HIS A 318 0.08 35.02 20.28
CA HIS A 318 -1.28 35.44 19.95
C HIS A 318 -1.63 36.85 20.42
N ALA A 319 -1.14 37.27 21.61
CA ALA A 319 -1.35 38.63 22.10
C ALA A 319 -0.70 39.71 21.22
N ASN A 320 0.39 39.37 20.52
CA ASN A 320 1.06 40.26 19.58
C ASN A 320 0.43 40.21 18.17
N ASP A 321 0.06 39.00 17.72
CA ASP A 321 -0.53 38.74 16.42
C ASP A 321 -1.60 37.64 16.55
N PRO A 322 -2.90 37.99 16.65
CA PRO A 322 -3.95 36.99 16.79
C PRO A 322 -4.05 36.02 15.61
N ASP A 323 -3.74 36.46 14.38
CA ASP A 323 -3.91 35.63 13.17
C ASP A 323 -2.84 34.54 13.05
N ILE A 324 -1.74 34.63 13.83
CA ILE A 324 -0.65 33.65 13.79
C ILE A 324 -1.10 32.23 14.16
N VAL A 325 -2.16 32.08 14.96
CA VAL A 325 -2.69 30.76 15.35
C VAL A 325 -3.43 30.06 14.20
N HIS A 326 -3.76 30.80 13.13
CA HIS A 326 -4.38 30.32 11.90
C HIS A 326 -3.41 30.35 10.70
N SER A 327 -2.19 30.84 10.90
CA SER A 327 -1.18 30.90 9.85
C SER A 327 -0.81 29.49 9.39
N GLN A 328 -0.67 29.32 8.08
CA GLN A 328 -0.27 28.04 7.52
C GLN A 328 1.24 28.04 7.29
N ASN A 329 1.91 26.94 7.67
CA ASN A 329 3.27 26.69 7.22
C ASN A 329 3.28 26.47 5.69
N PRO A 330 4.43 26.20 5.06
CA PRO A 330 4.44 25.91 3.64
C PRO A 330 3.38 24.83 3.33
N ASP A 331 3.36 23.71 4.03
CA ASP A 331 2.49 22.56 3.71
C ASP A 331 0.99 22.82 3.94
N GLY A 332 0.59 24.05 4.28
CA GLY A 332 -0.78 24.40 4.60
C GLY A 332 -1.19 23.98 6.02
N LEU A 333 -0.26 23.49 6.85
CA LEU A 333 -0.56 23.07 8.21
C LEU A 333 -0.64 24.28 9.13
N THR A 334 -1.74 24.39 9.87
CA THR A 334 -1.88 25.39 10.93
C THR A 334 -1.17 24.92 12.22
N PRO A 335 -0.94 25.81 13.20
CA PRO A 335 -0.45 25.45 14.53
C PRO A 335 -1.23 24.29 15.17
N LEU A 336 -2.55 24.23 14.97
CA LEU A 336 -3.38 23.13 15.49
C LEU A 336 -3.07 21.79 14.80
N HIS A 337 -2.79 21.78 13.49
CA HIS A 337 -2.33 20.58 12.80
C HIS A 337 -0.98 20.12 13.38
N VAL A 338 -0.03 21.03 13.52
CA VAL A 338 1.30 20.71 14.07
C VAL A 338 1.19 20.21 15.50
N ALA A 339 0.33 20.80 16.33
CA ALA A 339 0.09 20.34 17.69
C ALA A 339 -0.49 18.92 17.74
N ALA A 340 -1.42 18.61 16.84
CA ALA A 340 -2.03 17.29 16.73
C ALA A 340 -1.01 16.22 16.32
N VAL A 341 -0.24 16.50 15.27
CA VAL A 341 0.87 15.66 14.77
C VAL A 341 1.94 15.44 15.83
N ALA A 342 2.31 16.50 16.54
CA ALA A 342 3.24 16.49 17.67
C ALA A 342 2.68 15.86 18.93
N VAL A 343 1.41 15.45 18.94
CA VAL A 343 0.76 14.90 20.13
C VAL A 343 0.93 15.84 21.34
N ASN A 344 0.96 17.16 21.09
CA ASN A 344 1.19 18.17 22.10
C ASN A 344 -0.16 18.58 22.73
N GLN A 345 -0.61 17.78 23.70
CA GLN A 345 -1.92 17.97 24.34
C GLN A 345 -2.12 19.39 24.88
N LEU A 346 -1.11 19.96 25.55
CA LEU A 346 -1.20 21.31 26.10
C LEU A 346 -1.37 22.37 25.00
N ALA A 347 -0.65 22.23 23.88
CA ALA A 347 -0.83 23.11 22.73
C ALA A 347 -2.23 22.97 22.11
N ILE A 348 -2.73 21.74 21.93
CA ILE A 348 -4.09 21.47 21.42
C ILE A 348 -5.13 22.14 22.34
N GLU A 349 -5.08 21.87 23.64
CA GLU A 349 -6.02 22.45 24.61
C GLU A 349 -5.96 23.98 24.61
N THR A 350 -4.77 24.58 24.48
CA THR A 350 -4.59 26.04 24.45
C THR A 350 -5.13 26.65 23.17
N LEU A 351 -4.81 26.07 22.00
CA LEU A 351 -5.27 26.55 20.70
C LEU A 351 -6.79 26.40 20.51
N LEU A 352 -7.44 25.50 21.25
CA LEU A 352 -8.89 25.30 21.22
C LEU A 352 -9.66 26.20 22.19
N LYS A 353 -9.00 26.97 23.06
CA LYS A 353 -9.68 27.90 23.96
C LYS A 353 -10.38 28.99 23.15
N PRO A 354 -11.64 29.35 23.47
CA PRO A 354 -12.38 30.38 22.73
C PRO A 354 -11.63 31.72 22.63
N GLU A 355 -10.87 32.09 23.66
CA GLU A 355 -10.07 33.32 23.69
C GLU A 355 -8.82 33.30 22.78
N ILE A 356 -8.37 32.13 22.35
CA ILE A 356 -7.23 31.95 21.41
C ILE A 356 -7.73 31.61 20.01
N ALA A 357 -8.69 30.69 19.87
CA ALA A 357 -9.25 30.32 18.57
C ALA A 357 -10.09 31.44 17.94
N GLY A 358 -10.68 32.31 18.76
CA GLY A 358 -11.60 33.34 18.28
C GLY A 358 -12.82 32.73 17.56
N THR A 359 -13.24 33.35 16.46
CA THR A 359 -14.38 32.88 15.66
C THR A 359 -14.02 31.88 14.56
N GLN A 360 -12.74 31.74 14.23
CA GLN A 360 -12.27 30.84 13.19
C GLN A 360 -11.73 29.56 13.82
N SER A 361 -12.26 28.40 13.41
CA SER A 361 -11.78 27.12 13.92
C SER A 361 -11.05 26.35 12.83
N ASP A 362 -9.80 25.99 13.10
CA ASP A 362 -9.01 25.14 12.20
C ASP A 362 -9.36 23.63 12.34
N LEU A 363 -10.33 23.27 13.19
CA LEU A 363 -10.72 21.88 13.46
C LEU A 363 -11.12 21.09 12.20
N ASN A 364 -11.74 21.78 11.23
CA ASN A 364 -12.22 21.17 9.98
C ASN A 364 -11.45 21.66 8.75
N ARG A 365 -10.35 22.38 8.98
CA ARG A 365 -9.56 22.98 7.92
C ARG A 365 -8.79 21.89 7.17
N ARG A 366 -8.77 21.98 5.83
CA ARG A 366 -8.24 20.95 4.91
C ARG A 366 -7.46 21.53 3.74
N ASP A 367 -7.25 22.83 3.69
CA ASP A 367 -6.43 23.54 2.71
C ASP A 367 -4.92 23.33 2.98
N ASN A 368 -4.54 22.09 3.27
CA ASN A 368 -3.16 21.62 3.34
C ASN A 368 -2.89 20.59 2.25
N THR A 369 -1.62 20.30 2.03
CA THR A 369 -1.16 19.39 0.97
C THR A 369 -1.83 18.02 1.02
N ASN A 370 -2.14 17.54 2.22
CA ASN A 370 -2.76 16.23 2.44
C ASN A 370 -4.29 16.25 2.48
N GLY A 371 -4.91 17.44 2.46
CA GLY A 371 -6.36 17.56 2.60
C GLY A 371 -6.90 17.09 3.97
N THR A 372 -6.04 16.99 4.99
CA THR A 372 -6.39 16.39 6.29
C THR A 372 -6.85 17.43 7.29
N THR A 373 -7.72 17.04 8.23
CA THR A 373 -7.96 17.86 9.44
C THR A 373 -6.88 17.62 10.49
N PRO A 374 -6.78 18.43 11.55
CA PRO A 374 -5.88 18.14 12.67
C PRO A 374 -6.11 16.75 13.28
N LEU A 375 -7.38 16.34 13.43
CA LEU A 375 -7.72 15.01 13.95
C LEU A 375 -7.23 13.90 13.03
N GLU A 376 -7.46 14.02 11.72
CA GLU A 376 -7.02 13.02 10.75
C GLU A 376 -5.50 12.93 10.66
N ALA A 377 -4.79 14.06 10.76
CA ALA A 377 -3.34 14.09 10.80
C ALA A 377 -2.78 13.34 12.03
N LEU A 378 -3.37 13.55 13.21
CA LEU A 378 -3.03 12.80 14.42
C LEU A 378 -3.34 11.29 14.28
N GLU A 379 -4.50 10.95 13.74
CA GLU A 379 -4.88 9.55 13.56
C GLU A 379 -3.99 8.84 12.53
N PHE A 380 -3.53 9.56 11.50
CA PHE A 380 -2.52 9.08 10.57
C PHE A 380 -1.20 8.77 11.28
N THR A 381 -0.66 9.71 12.07
CA THR A 381 0.57 9.50 12.87
C THR A 381 0.45 8.28 13.78
N LEU A 382 -0.71 8.11 14.45
CA LEU A 382 -0.96 6.95 15.30
C LEU A 382 -0.89 5.62 14.54
N ARG A 383 -1.51 5.56 13.36
CA ARG A 383 -1.46 4.35 12.51
C ARG A 383 -0.05 4.10 12.00
N SER A 384 0.58 5.11 11.41
CA SER A 384 1.94 5.02 10.84
C SER A 384 2.97 4.58 11.87
N GLY A 385 2.93 5.09 13.11
CA GLY A 385 3.86 4.68 14.15
C GLY A 385 3.73 3.20 14.54
N VAL A 386 2.51 2.65 14.54
CA VAL A 386 2.30 1.21 14.78
C VAL A 386 2.72 0.40 13.56
N GLU A 387 2.31 0.80 12.36
CA GLU A 387 2.69 0.11 11.12
C GLU A 387 4.21 0.04 10.96
N PHE A 388 4.91 1.14 11.21
CA PHE A 388 6.37 1.22 11.19
C PHE A 388 7.01 0.31 12.24
N GLY A 389 6.54 0.36 13.49
CA GLY A 389 7.06 -0.51 14.56
C GLY A 389 6.85 -2.00 14.28
N GLU A 390 5.73 -2.36 13.66
CA GLU A 390 5.45 -3.74 13.27
C GLU A 390 6.29 -4.18 12.06
N ALA A 391 6.41 -3.35 11.02
CA ALA A 391 7.14 -3.67 9.81
C ALA A 391 8.66 -3.70 10.02
N MET A 392 9.22 -2.68 10.66
CA MET A 392 10.68 -2.52 10.77
C MET A 392 11.28 -3.25 11.98
N LEU A 393 10.53 -3.35 13.08
CA LEU A 393 11.05 -3.92 14.34
C LEU A 393 10.46 -5.30 14.65
N GLY A 394 9.59 -5.84 13.78
CA GLY A 394 8.89 -7.10 14.01
C GLY A 394 8.08 -7.11 15.30
N GLN A 395 7.71 -5.93 15.82
CA GLN A 395 7.02 -5.83 17.11
C GLN A 395 5.59 -6.33 16.96
N VAL A 396 5.12 -7.08 17.94
CA VAL A 396 3.68 -7.39 18.07
C VAL A 396 2.92 -6.07 18.26
N GLN A 397 1.72 -5.99 17.69
CA GLN A 397 0.82 -4.83 17.83
C GLN A 397 0.79 -4.35 19.27
N LYS A 398 1.33 -3.16 19.53
CA LYS A 398 1.27 -2.52 20.85
C LYS A 398 0.00 -1.69 20.96
N PRO A 399 -0.58 -1.58 22.17
CA PRO A 399 -1.64 -0.61 22.41
C PRO A 399 -1.12 0.80 22.11
N TYR A 400 -1.95 1.63 21.49
CA TYR A 400 -1.67 3.05 21.35
C TYR A 400 -1.41 3.67 22.71
N PRO A 401 -0.40 4.56 22.84
CA PRO A 401 -0.18 5.29 24.06
C PRO A 401 -1.41 6.14 24.43
N ASP A 402 -1.66 6.29 25.73
CA ASP A 402 -2.86 6.98 26.21
C ASP A 402 -2.86 8.47 25.79
N LEU A 403 -1.70 9.15 25.79
CA LEU A 403 -1.58 10.58 25.47
C LEU A 403 -2.11 10.95 24.06
N PRO A 404 -1.69 10.32 22.95
CA PRO A 404 -2.31 10.55 21.65
C PRO A 404 -3.82 10.31 21.60
N LEU A 405 -4.32 9.32 22.34
CA LEU A 405 -5.76 9.07 22.42
C LEU A 405 -6.49 10.19 23.19
N GLN A 406 -5.84 10.80 24.18
CA GLN A 406 -6.36 12.00 24.86
C GLN A 406 -6.41 13.19 23.89
N CYS A 407 -5.36 13.41 23.09
CA CYS A 407 -5.36 14.44 22.04
C CYS A 407 -6.52 14.24 21.05
N ALA A 408 -6.71 13.01 20.56
CA ALA A 408 -7.79 12.68 19.63
C ALA A 408 -9.17 12.88 20.27
N TYR A 409 -9.35 12.48 21.53
CA TYR A 409 -10.57 12.72 22.31
C TYR A 409 -10.87 14.22 22.42
N THR A 410 -9.87 15.05 22.76
CA THR A 410 -10.02 16.50 22.87
C THR A 410 -10.43 17.14 21.55
N LEU A 411 -9.80 16.74 20.43
CA LEU A 411 -10.15 17.23 19.10
C LEU A 411 -11.59 16.83 18.70
N ARG A 412 -11.97 15.55 18.85
CA ARG A 412 -13.33 15.08 18.54
C ARG A 412 -14.40 15.78 19.37
N LYS A 413 -14.15 15.95 20.67
CA LYS A 413 -15.05 16.70 21.55
C LYS A 413 -15.19 18.16 21.10
N ALA A 414 -14.10 18.80 20.69
CA ALA A 414 -14.13 20.17 20.17
C ALA A 414 -14.86 20.28 18.82
N MET A 415 -14.84 19.21 18.00
CA MET A 415 -15.64 19.08 16.78
C MET A 415 -17.13 18.84 17.04
N GLY A 416 -17.55 18.70 18.31
CA GLY A 416 -18.94 18.48 18.70
C GLY A 416 -19.38 17.02 18.63
N GLU A 417 -18.46 16.06 18.50
CA GLU A 417 -18.78 14.63 18.52
C GLU A 417 -19.11 14.13 19.94
N ASP A 418 -20.10 13.23 20.06
CA ASP A 418 -20.36 12.52 21.30
C ASP A 418 -19.42 11.31 21.45
N VAL A 419 -18.32 11.54 22.16
CA VAL A 419 -17.24 10.55 22.40
C VAL A 419 -17.29 9.91 23.79
N GLY A 420 -18.33 10.18 24.59
CA GLY A 420 -18.46 9.65 25.96
C GLY A 420 -17.38 10.18 26.91
N THR A 421 -16.97 9.36 27.89
CA THR A 421 -15.89 9.73 28.81
C THR A 421 -14.50 9.41 28.24
N ILE A 422 -13.48 10.19 28.63
CA ILE A 422 -12.10 9.97 28.17
C ILE A 422 -11.57 8.56 28.48
N THR A 423 -11.95 8.00 29.63
CA THR A 423 -11.54 6.65 30.04
C THR A 423 -12.15 5.57 29.16
N GLU A 424 -13.44 5.70 28.81
CA GLU A 424 -14.12 4.79 27.88
C GLU A 424 -13.53 4.91 26.48
N TYR A 425 -13.27 6.14 26.02
CA TYR A 425 -12.67 6.40 24.72
C TYR A 425 -11.28 5.75 24.59
N ILE A 426 -10.38 5.97 25.57
CA ILE A 426 -9.05 5.35 25.58
C ILE A 426 -9.18 3.83 25.58
N LYS A 427 -10.00 3.27 26.46
CA LYS A 427 -10.21 1.81 26.54
C LYS A 427 -10.68 1.24 25.20
N GLN A 428 -11.58 1.94 24.52
CA GLN A 428 -12.14 1.51 23.23
C GLN A 428 -11.14 1.63 22.08
N LYS A 429 -10.34 2.71 22.05
CA LYS A 429 -9.44 3.06 20.94
C LYS A 429 -8.00 2.59 21.13
N ARG A 430 -7.67 2.03 22.29
CA ARG A 430 -6.34 1.53 22.66
C ARG A 430 -5.69 0.64 21.61
N TRP A 431 -6.46 -0.06 20.78
CA TRP A 431 -5.93 -1.00 19.80
C TRP A 431 -6.20 -0.61 18.34
N GLY A 432 -6.51 0.67 18.10
CA GLY A 432 -6.75 1.23 16.76
C GLY A 432 -8.06 0.83 16.07
N CYS A 433 -8.85 -0.08 16.64
CA CYS A 433 -10.15 -0.45 16.07
C CYS A 433 -11.30 0.39 16.63
N THR A 434 -12.25 0.73 15.76
CA THR A 434 -13.58 1.21 16.09
C THR A 434 -14.40 0.08 16.72
N LYS A 435 -14.47 0.09 18.06
CA LYS A 435 -15.30 -0.73 18.98
C LYS A 435 -15.06 -2.27 19.00
N GLN A 436 -14.82 -2.78 20.21
CA GLN A 436 -15.03 -4.20 20.54
C GLN A 436 -16.49 -4.57 20.28
N GLY A 437 -16.71 -5.63 19.49
CA GLY A 437 -18.04 -6.12 19.11
C GLY A 437 -18.58 -5.55 17.79
N VAL A 438 -17.84 -4.69 17.07
CA VAL A 438 -18.18 -4.42 15.66
C VAL A 438 -17.89 -5.68 14.85
N ILE A 439 -18.93 -6.18 14.21
CA ILE A 439 -18.84 -7.27 13.24
C ILE A 439 -17.93 -6.78 12.11
N MET A 440 -16.88 -7.54 11.82
CA MET A 440 -15.98 -7.28 10.71
C MET A 440 -16.79 -7.26 9.41
N SER A 441 -16.49 -6.29 8.54
CA SER A 441 -17.10 -6.28 7.20
C SER A 441 -16.65 -7.54 6.44
N THR A 442 -17.45 -7.97 5.46
CA THR A 442 -17.10 -9.08 4.56
C THR A 442 -15.70 -8.92 3.96
N SER A 443 -15.32 -7.68 3.62
CA SER A 443 -14.02 -7.38 3.04
C SER A 443 -12.89 -7.45 4.05
N SER A 444 -13.13 -7.05 5.30
CA SER A 444 -12.17 -7.29 6.39
C SER A 444 -12.00 -8.78 6.70
N ILE A 445 -13.07 -9.58 6.58
CA ILE A 445 -13.02 -11.04 6.74
C ILE A 445 -12.14 -11.64 5.62
N ASN A 446 -12.41 -11.30 4.35
CA ASN A 446 -11.65 -11.79 3.19
C ASN A 446 -10.19 -11.25 3.14
N GLY A 447 -9.94 -10.11 3.78
CA GLY A 447 -8.60 -9.53 3.94
C GLY A 447 -7.76 -10.19 5.04
N SER A 448 -8.43 -10.82 6.02
CA SER A 448 -7.76 -11.43 7.17
C SER A 448 -7.31 -12.85 6.87
N ILE A 449 -6.10 -13.20 7.33
CA ILE A 449 -5.50 -14.52 7.15
C ILE A 449 -6.44 -15.62 7.67
N GLY A 450 -6.94 -16.45 6.76
CA GLY A 450 -7.74 -17.65 7.01
C GLY A 450 -9.18 -17.44 7.46
N LEU A 451 -9.67 -16.20 7.65
CA LEU A 451 -11.07 -15.98 8.06
C LEU A 451 -12.08 -16.22 6.93
N ASP A 452 -11.64 -16.22 5.68
CA ASP A 452 -12.41 -16.67 4.52
C ASP A 452 -12.71 -18.19 4.54
N PHE A 453 -11.98 -18.95 5.37
CA PHE A 453 -12.28 -20.36 5.67
C PHE A 453 -13.32 -20.52 6.80
N VAL A 454 -13.82 -19.43 7.37
CA VAL A 454 -14.95 -19.48 8.29
C VAL A 454 -16.25 -19.44 7.48
N PRO A 455 -17.21 -20.37 7.68
CA PRO A 455 -18.45 -20.39 6.92
C PRO A 455 -19.25 -19.07 6.98
N PRO A 456 -19.90 -18.65 5.87
CA PRO A 456 -20.61 -17.37 5.78
C PRO A 456 -21.71 -17.16 6.84
N HIS A 457 -22.35 -18.24 7.30
CA HIS A 457 -23.35 -18.15 8.38
C HIS A 457 -22.76 -17.71 9.74
N LEU A 458 -21.43 -17.76 9.90
CA LEU A 458 -20.71 -17.26 11.08
C LEU A 458 -20.14 -15.86 10.87
N TRP A 459 -20.08 -15.33 9.64
CA TRP A 459 -19.57 -13.98 9.36
C TRP A 459 -20.23 -12.88 10.20
N PRO A 460 -21.56 -12.92 10.46
CA PRO A 460 -22.20 -11.96 11.37
C PRO A 460 -21.72 -12.03 12.84
N LYS A 461 -20.94 -13.05 13.21
CA LYS A 461 -20.34 -13.23 14.54
C LYS A 461 -18.84 -12.92 14.57
N ILE A 462 -18.23 -12.72 13.40
CA ILE A 462 -16.80 -12.42 13.30
C ILE A 462 -16.61 -10.97 13.71
N ASP A 463 -16.33 -10.75 14.99
CA ASP A 463 -15.73 -9.51 15.47
C ASP A 463 -14.22 -9.72 15.68
N ARG A 464 -13.53 -8.68 16.16
CA ARG A 464 -12.11 -8.76 16.47
C ARG A 464 -11.73 -9.91 17.41
N THR A 465 -12.51 -10.15 18.46
CA THR A 465 -12.21 -11.24 19.42
C THR A 465 -12.37 -12.61 18.78
N PHE A 466 -13.31 -12.76 17.83
CA PHE A 466 -13.42 -13.97 17.03
C PHE A 466 -12.16 -14.18 16.18
N ALA A 467 -11.70 -13.13 15.49
CA ALA A 467 -10.50 -13.17 14.67
C ALA A 467 -9.23 -13.47 15.47
N GLU A 468 -9.07 -12.85 16.64
CA GLU A 468 -7.97 -13.15 17.57
C GLU A 468 -8.03 -14.60 18.05
N GLY A 469 -9.20 -15.09 18.43
CA GLY A 469 -9.34 -16.50 18.81
C GLY A 469 -9.09 -17.48 17.66
N PHE A 470 -9.39 -17.12 16.42
CA PHE A 470 -9.02 -17.93 15.25
C PHE A 470 -7.50 -17.98 15.07
N ARG A 471 -6.80 -16.85 15.23
CA ARG A 471 -5.32 -16.80 15.19
C ARG A 471 -4.69 -17.59 16.32
N ALA A 472 -5.30 -17.59 17.50
CA ALA A 472 -4.85 -18.41 18.63
C ALA A 472 -4.92 -19.92 18.30
N VAL A 473 -6.01 -20.36 17.64
CA VAL A 473 -6.09 -21.74 17.11
C VAL A 473 -5.00 -22.03 16.07
N LEU A 474 -4.64 -21.07 15.20
CA LEU A 474 -3.50 -21.23 14.29
C LEU A 474 -2.17 -21.35 15.05
N ALA A 475 -1.99 -20.60 16.14
CA ALA A 475 -0.82 -20.73 17.00
C ALA A 475 -0.74 -22.12 17.66
N ASP A 476 -1.87 -22.68 18.11
CA ASP A 476 -1.93 -24.06 18.61
C ASP A 476 -1.52 -25.10 17.56
N ILE A 477 -1.92 -24.90 16.30
CA ILE A 477 -1.47 -25.75 15.17
C ILE A 477 0.04 -25.63 14.98
N ILE A 478 0.60 -24.42 15.03
CA ILE A 478 2.05 -24.19 14.94
C ILE A 478 2.79 -24.89 16.08
N VAL A 479 2.28 -24.79 17.32
CA VAL A 479 2.86 -25.47 18.50
C VAL A 479 2.87 -26.99 18.27
N ALA A 480 1.77 -27.55 17.77
CA ALA A 480 1.70 -28.98 17.45
C ALA A 480 2.73 -29.36 16.37
N CYS A 481 2.82 -28.61 15.27
CA CYS A 481 3.79 -28.88 14.18
C CYS A 481 5.26 -28.75 14.62
N ARG A 482 5.55 -27.92 15.62
CA ARG A 482 6.92 -27.72 16.13
C ARG A 482 7.33 -28.74 17.19
N THR A 483 6.38 -29.49 17.73
CA THR A 483 6.67 -30.51 18.74
C THR A 483 7.08 -31.80 18.06
N GLU A 484 8.27 -32.32 18.39
CA GLU A 484 8.77 -33.57 17.81
C GLU A 484 7.77 -34.73 18.08
N ASP A 485 7.61 -35.59 17.08
CA ASP A 485 6.67 -36.73 17.08
C ASP A 485 5.19 -36.37 17.31
N VAL A 486 4.82 -35.09 17.12
CA VAL A 486 3.43 -34.63 17.21
C VAL A 486 2.86 -34.34 15.83
N VAL A 487 1.84 -35.12 15.47
CA VAL A 487 1.00 -34.83 14.31
C VAL A 487 -0.14 -33.87 14.73
N PRO A 488 -0.41 -32.78 14.00
CA PRO A 488 -1.46 -31.81 14.31
C PRO A 488 -2.86 -32.35 13.94
N ILE A 489 -3.25 -33.49 14.52
CA ILE A 489 -4.57 -34.09 14.30
C ILE A 489 -5.68 -33.30 15.00
N LEU A 490 -6.88 -33.32 14.44
CA LEU A 490 -8.04 -32.53 14.88
C LEU A 490 -8.31 -32.60 16.39
N ASP A 491 -8.34 -33.81 16.96
CA ASP A 491 -8.64 -33.99 18.40
C ASP A 491 -7.55 -33.39 19.29
N ARG A 492 -6.30 -33.40 18.84
CA ARG A 492 -5.18 -32.80 19.57
C ARG A 492 -5.27 -31.28 19.55
N ILE A 493 -5.51 -30.69 18.37
CA ILE A 493 -5.65 -29.23 18.26
C ILE A 493 -6.88 -28.74 19.02
N ARG A 494 -7.99 -29.50 19.00
CA ARG A 494 -9.15 -29.23 19.86
C ARG A 494 -8.79 -29.24 21.34
N ALA A 495 -7.96 -30.17 21.79
CA ALA A 495 -7.53 -30.23 23.19
C ALA A 495 -6.66 -29.01 23.57
N LEU A 496 -5.73 -28.59 22.70
CA LEU A 496 -4.92 -27.38 22.90
C LEU A 496 -5.79 -26.13 22.96
N ALA A 497 -6.62 -25.92 21.95
CA ALA A 497 -7.50 -24.76 21.83
C ALA A 497 -8.57 -24.69 22.93
N ALA A 498 -9.00 -25.83 23.49
CA ALA A 498 -9.93 -25.86 24.62
C ALA A 498 -9.30 -25.35 25.93
N THR A 499 -7.98 -25.47 26.06
CA THR A 499 -7.23 -24.97 27.22
C THR A 499 -6.65 -23.57 27.01
N ASP A 500 -6.65 -23.08 25.78
CA ASP A 500 -6.16 -21.75 25.44
C ASP A 500 -7.24 -20.67 25.70
N PRO A 501 -7.04 -19.76 26.66
CA PRO A 501 -7.97 -18.67 26.91
C PRO A 501 -8.11 -17.71 25.73
N GLU A 502 -7.10 -17.61 24.85
CA GLU A 502 -7.13 -16.74 23.68
C GLU A 502 -8.01 -17.32 22.56
N ALA A 503 -8.04 -18.64 22.38
CA ALA A 503 -8.95 -19.34 21.46
C ALA A 503 -10.43 -19.33 21.91
N ALA A 504 -10.70 -19.12 23.20
CA ALA A 504 -12.04 -19.22 23.78
C ALA A 504 -13.12 -18.33 23.12
N PRO A 505 -12.88 -17.07 22.70
CA PRO A 505 -13.88 -16.25 22.03
C PRO A 505 -14.31 -16.82 20.67
N TYR A 506 -13.38 -17.42 19.91
CA TYR A 506 -13.66 -18.08 18.64
C TYR A 506 -14.56 -19.30 18.83
N LEU A 507 -14.16 -20.20 19.74
CA LEU A 507 -14.91 -21.43 20.03
C LEU A 507 -16.31 -21.13 20.60
N ARG A 508 -16.43 -20.15 21.51
CA ARG A 508 -17.73 -19.73 22.08
C ARG A 508 -18.70 -19.19 21.04
N LYS A 509 -18.19 -18.63 19.93
CA LYS A 509 -18.99 -18.08 18.82
C LYS A 509 -19.26 -19.10 17.72
N SER A 510 -19.15 -20.39 18.04
CA SER A 510 -19.34 -21.51 17.11
C SER A 510 -18.23 -21.65 16.06
N GLY A 511 -17.08 -21.01 16.27
CA GLY A 511 -15.86 -21.30 15.53
C GLY A 511 -15.41 -22.75 15.77
N ARG A 512 -14.76 -23.35 14.77
CA ARG A 512 -14.31 -24.74 14.78
C ARG A 512 -12.85 -24.85 14.41
N VAL A 513 -12.11 -25.74 15.07
CA VAL A 513 -10.70 -26.01 14.73
C VAL A 513 -10.54 -26.49 13.28
N GLU A 514 -11.56 -27.18 12.77
CA GLU A 514 -11.65 -27.64 11.39
C GLU A 514 -11.46 -26.53 10.36
N TYR A 515 -12.01 -25.34 10.60
CA TYR A 515 -11.87 -24.21 9.68
C TYR A 515 -10.42 -23.71 9.59
N ALA A 516 -9.71 -23.71 10.72
CA ALA A 516 -8.30 -23.32 10.79
C ALA A 516 -7.40 -24.39 10.14
N LEU A 517 -7.67 -25.67 10.35
CA LEU A 517 -6.93 -26.76 9.70
C LEU A 517 -7.20 -26.81 8.19
N ASP A 518 -8.43 -26.53 7.73
CA ASP A 518 -8.75 -26.38 6.31
C ASP A 518 -7.94 -25.26 5.65
N PHE A 519 -7.84 -24.11 6.33
CA PHE A 519 -7.01 -23.00 5.89
C PHE A 519 -5.54 -23.41 5.76
N VAL A 520 -4.95 -23.99 6.81
CA VAL A 520 -3.54 -24.41 6.81
C VAL A 520 -3.26 -25.44 5.71
N LEU A 521 -4.15 -26.42 5.53
CA LEU A 521 -3.97 -27.46 4.52
C LEU A 521 -4.10 -26.91 3.09
N THR A 522 -5.06 -26.01 2.87
CA THR A 522 -5.25 -25.39 1.56
C THR A 522 -4.06 -24.50 1.21
N TRP A 523 -3.57 -23.71 2.18
CA TRP A 523 -2.39 -22.90 2.00
C TRP A 523 -1.14 -23.74 1.70
N ALA A 524 -0.94 -24.84 2.44
CA ALA A 524 0.17 -25.77 2.17
C ALA A 524 0.11 -26.37 0.77
N ARG A 525 -1.10 -26.67 0.26
CA ARG A 525 -1.30 -27.13 -1.12
C ARG A 525 -1.01 -26.05 -2.15
N GLU A 526 -1.50 -24.85 -1.93
CA GLU A 526 -1.27 -23.68 -2.80
C GLU A 526 0.21 -23.37 -2.94
N GLN A 527 0.99 -23.56 -1.89
CA GLN A 527 2.43 -23.33 -1.86
C GLN A 527 3.30 -24.51 -2.34
N SER A 528 2.69 -25.68 -2.58
CA SER A 528 3.40 -26.87 -3.04
C SER A 528 3.68 -26.83 -4.55
N VAL A 529 4.60 -27.69 -5.02
CA VAL A 529 4.86 -27.92 -6.47
C VAL A 529 3.62 -28.28 -7.30
N LEU A 530 2.48 -28.62 -6.68
CA LEU A 530 1.23 -28.87 -7.42
C LEU A 530 0.58 -27.60 -7.98
N ILE A 531 0.85 -26.44 -7.38
CA ILE A 531 0.21 -25.18 -7.74
C ILE A 531 1.25 -24.15 -8.15
N ASP A 532 1.99 -23.58 -7.20
CA ASP A 532 2.99 -22.55 -7.52
C ASP A 532 4.44 -22.93 -7.20
N GLY A 533 4.68 -24.01 -6.44
CA GLY A 533 6.02 -24.51 -6.12
C GLY A 533 6.85 -23.61 -5.21
N MET A 534 6.27 -22.50 -4.74
CA MET A 534 7.04 -21.42 -4.11
C MET A 534 7.73 -21.86 -2.82
N PHE A 535 7.07 -22.71 -2.03
CA PHE A 535 7.66 -23.15 -0.77
C PHE A 535 8.87 -24.06 -1.00
N ASP A 536 8.79 -24.98 -1.95
CA ASP A 536 9.87 -25.89 -2.30
C ASP A 536 11.06 -25.14 -2.90
N GLU A 537 10.81 -24.15 -3.76
CA GLU A 537 11.83 -23.27 -4.33
C GLU A 537 12.53 -22.46 -3.23
N ASN A 538 11.76 -21.77 -2.38
CA ASN A 538 12.29 -20.98 -1.26
C ASN A 538 13.09 -21.82 -0.26
N MET A 539 12.73 -23.10 -0.06
CA MET A 539 13.48 -23.98 0.84
C MET A 539 14.73 -24.57 0.18
N GLN A 540 14.76 -24.69 -1.15
CA GLN A 540 15.90 -25.17 -1.94
C GLN A 540 16.99 -24.10 -2.13
N GLU A 541 16.60 -22.83 -2.15
CA GLU A 541 17.54 -21.73 -2.00
C GLU A 541 18.21 -21.88 -0.63
N ASP A 542 19.48 -22.35 -0.63
CA ASP A 542 20.25 -22.58 0.60
C ASP A 542 20.58 -21.23 1.26
N THR A 543 19.61 -20.69 1.99
CA THR A 543 19.75 -19.46 2.78
C THR A 543 20.70 -19.66 3.97
N GLY A 544 21.19 -20.88 4.19
CA GLY A 544 21.96 -21.27 5.37
C GLY A 544 21.15 -21.27 6.67
N ASP A 545 19.84 -21.04 6.60
CA ASP A 545 19.00 -20.99 7.79
C ASP A 545 18.68 -22.40 8.34
N ARG A 546 18.36 -22.46 9.64
CA ARG A 546 18.08 -23.72 10.35
C ARG A 546 16.79 -24.39 9.84
N ILE A 547 15.90 -23.68 9.16
CA ILE A 547 14.63 -24.20 8.65
C ILE A 547 14.88 -24.93 7.32
N SER A 548 15.60 -24.33 6.37
CA SER A 548 16.01 -24.95 5.10
C SER A 548 16.83 -26.23 5.36
N GLN A 549 17.80 -26.20 6.28
CA GLN A 549 18.55 -27.40 6.65
C GLN A 549 17.66 -28.52 7.20
N LYS A 550 16.66 -28.17 8.02
CA LYS A 550 15.69 -29.14 8.53
C LYS A 550 14.81 -29.69 7.42
N TRP A 551 14.38 -28.84 6.49
CA TRP A 551 13.58 -29.24 5.33
C TRP A 551 14.32 -30.27 4.47
N HIS A 552 15.58 -29.98 4.12
CA HIS A 552 16.43 -30.92 3.37
C HIS A 552 16.72 -32.23 4.10
N ALA A 553 16.65 -32.25 5.44
CA ALA A 553 16.81 -33.44 6.24
C ALA A 553 15.52 -34.30 6.35
N LEU A 554 14.36 -33.78 5.92
CA LEU A 554 13.12 -34.54 5.95
C LEU A 554 13.14 -35.66 4.89
N PRO A 555 12.65 -36.87 5.21
CA PRO A 555 12.55 -37.93 4.24
C PRO A 555 11.50 -37.58 3.18
N ILE A 556 11.86 -37.69 1.90
CA ILE A 556 10.92 -37.53 0.80
C ILE A 556 9.96 -38.73 0.81
N CYS A 557 8.66 -38.48 0.94
CA CYS A 557 7.61 -39.48 0.94
C CYS A 557 6.85 -39.48 -0.38
N ALA A 558 6.48 -40.67 -0.86
CA ALA A 558 5.58 -40.82 -2.02
C ALA A 558 4.21 -40.14 -1.84
N ASN A 559 3.85 -39.78 -0.60
CA ASN A 559 2.56 -39.17 -0.26
C ASN A 559 2.67 -37.68 0.14
N ASP A 560 3.82 -37.03 0.01
CA ASP A 560 3.99 -35.62 0.44
C ASP A 560 3.01 -34.66 -0.24
N LEU A 561 2.64 -34.96 -1.49
CA LEU A 561 1.70 -34.18 -2.28
C LEU A 561 0.26 -34.71 -2.23
N ASN A 562 -0.02 -35.73 -1.41
CA ASN A 562 -1.35 -36.32 -1.27
C ASN A 562 -2.16 -35.63 -0.18
N PHE A 563 -2.56 -34.38 -0.44
CA PHE A 563 -3.32 -33.55 0.49
C PHE A 563 -4.66 -34.17 0.94
N GLU A 564 -5.28 -35.01 0.12
CA GLU A 564 -6.49 -35.76 0.49
C GLU A 564 -6.22 -36.82 1.56
N LEU A 565 -5.08 -37.52 1.44
CA LEU A 565 -4.63 -38.46 2.47
C LEU A 565 -4.28 -37.70 3.76
N VAL A 566 -3.53 -36.61 3.66
CA VAL A 566 -3.18 -35.77 4.83
C VAL A 566 -4.45 -35.31 5.53
N ARG A 567 -5.43 -34.77 4.79
CA ARG A 567 -6.75 -34.36 5.30
C ARG A 567 -7.41 -35.45 6.13
N ALA A 568 -7.48 -36.66 5.56
CA ALA A 568 -8.10 -37.80 6.22
C ALA A 568 -7.32 -38.21 7.49
N GLN A 569 -5.99 -38.19 7.46
CA GLN A 569 -5.13 -38.56 8.59
C GLN A 569 -5.18 -37.54 9.73
N ILE A 570 -5.33 -36.24 9.43
CA ILE A 570 -5.53 -35.21 10.46
C ILE A 570 -6.96 -35.17 11.01
N GLY A 571 -7.84 -36.07 10.58
CA GLY A 571 -9.20 -36.20 11.10
C GLY A 571 -10.21 -35.22 10.50
N LEU A 572 -9.87 -34.55 9.40
CA LEU A 572 -10.84 -33.78 8.63
C LEU A 572 -11.61 -34.73 7.72
N GLY A 573 -12.94 -34.63 7.73
CA GLY A 573 -13.80 -35.47 6.89
C GLY A 573 -13.58 -35.21 5.40
N ARG A 574 -14.06 -36.13 4.55
CA ARG A 574 -14.07 -35.98 3.07
C ARG A 574 -15.00 -34.88 2.54
N ASN A 575 -15.63 -34.11 3.44
CA ASN A 575 -16.51 -33.02 3.06
C ASN A 575 -15.70 -31.84 2.51
N GLN A 576 -16.41 -30.93 1.82
CA GLN A 576 -15.88 -29.73 1.17
C GLN A 576 -14.73 -29.08 1.94
N ILE A 577 -13.60 -28.89 1.26
CA ILE A 577 -12.46 -28.09 1.72
C ILE A 577 -12.87 -26.62 1.57
N GLY A 578 -12.63 -25.81 2.60
CA GLY A 578 -12.80 -24.36 2.48
C GLY A 578 -11.94 -23.74 1.35
N PRO A 579 -12.14 -22.46 1.01
CA PRO A 579 -13.07 -21.52 1.63
C PRO A 579 -14.52 -21.97 1.42
N TYR A 580 -15.33 -21.90 2.48
CA TYR A 580 -16.72 -22.34 2.43
C TYR A 580 -17.51 -21.28 1.68
N SER A 581 -17.79 -21.52 0.40
CA SER A 581 -18.59 -20.62 -0.42
C SER A 581 -19.97 -20.38 0.20
N ALA A 582 -20.47 -19.16 0.08
CA ALA A 582 -21.83 -18.78 0.49
C ALA A 582 -22.92 -19.54 -0.27
#